data_AF-M7XWU2-F1
#
_entry.id   AF-M7XWU2-F1
#
_cell.length_a   1.000
_cell.length_b   1.000
_cell.length_c   1.000
_cell.angle_alpha   90.00
_cell.angle_beta   90.00
_cell.angle_gamma   90.00
#
_symmetry.space_group_name_H-M   'P 1'
#
loop_
_entity.id
_entity.type
_entity.pdbx_description
1 polymer ?
#
loop_
_entity_poly.entity_id
_entity_poly.type
_entity_poly.pdbx_seq_one_letter_code
_entity_poly.pdbx_strand_id
1 'polypeptide(L)'
;MHASRTRLRPLLVSPWLSPPFPRLATPLSSSFSSSARSDSDDRPPSRWTGDHVRFAPPHFRREDWGTRKPRRTEEEKRALIRKSIENNKPPTEEELQERHQRRIARAERLERMDLTMQLRETKTYMGGFTQPRHLKFLQALDPNVKKLKDSYDVRIGPDRIRPDAEAYTPHTVYLAVTRYPIRWGHGRATRREVVSGFCREVDLPERFKNLNWGEWKEEHINEVKEEWGQPKVKYTIPAGYHCHRDSKEYLELAVFPGSPEERSLKNQNVYKTLTCVRNDRKRTEALLAENPDAELAPGTSFEELEAYEQELLKLIIPPSEEEFVRPEPPYTDPPLVVPFLTVTLPTRPLAATVARLCKGFERGLPFMASIPNEDRRDGPALFRRLLRLRANRLQELITMLVDRLNGGTGGLLHLRLSADDRGRGYEGEYLEEGVKPPNARGWAEYSFLDVNSPVWDGINQETFLASWADMPEATRGPDRKETTEWATPHPHADAIAEHNEPKVPENPGRDIIMEKERSRANWLLSEKKQEESFMSQLTNGGGFDENLAGTHRFVPRDQPDAVFPSSPPADFPRAPAPHLARDRDADSASSSSRPSQRDRERPLDRTPFPPRPQRFDRDRAYQ
;
A
#
# COMPACT_ATOMS: atom_id res chain seq x y z
N MET A 1 59.78 10.98 -30.74
CA MET A 1 58.31 10.89 -30.88
C MET A 1 57.67 10.96 -29.50
N HIS A 2 57.37 12.16 -29.00
CA HIS A 2 56.49 12.34 -27.83
C HIS A 2 55.83 13.71 -27.98
N ALA A 3 54.53 13.71 -28.26
CA ALA A 3 53.72 14.92 -28.33
C ALA A 3 52.94 15.06 -27.01
N SER A 4 53.33 16.05 -26.23
CA SER A 4 52.65 16.55 -25.04
C SER A 4 51.39 17.33 -25.46
N ARG A 5 50.21 16.83 -25.09
CA ARG A 5 48.93 17.55 -25.22
C ARG A 5 48.71 18.42 -23.98
N THR A 6 48.95 19.71 -24.12
CA THR A 6 48.49 20.76 -23.21
C THR A 6 46.97 20.96 -23.39
N ARG A 7 46.22 20.80 -22.29
CA ARG A 7 44.78 21.11 -22.24
C ARG A 7 44.58 22.60 -21.99
N LEU A 8 44.08 23.32 -22.98
CA LEU A 8 43.51 24.66 -22.79
C LEU A 8 42.08 24.53 -22.27
N ARG A 9 41.79 25.14 -21.12
CA ARG A 9 40.43 25.34 -20.61
C ARG A 9 39.79 26.52 -21.35
N PRO A 10 38.55 26.41 -21.87
CA PRO A 10 37.81 27.59 -22.31
C PRO A 10 37.18 28.26 -21.08
N LEU A 11 37.51 29.55 -20.89
CA LEU A 11 36.76 30.46 -20.03
C LEU A 11 35.46 30.83 -20.76
N LEU A 12 34.36 30.17 -20.39
CA LEU A 12 33.02 30.61 -20.75
C LEU A 12 32.61 31.71 -19.76
N VAL A 13 32.59 32.94 -20.26
CA VAL A 13 31.98 34.11 -19.60
C VAL A 13 30.49 34.10 -19.94
N SER A 14 29.65 33.82 -18.95
CA SER A 14 28.18 33.90 -19.06
C SER A 14 27.71 35.32 -18.70
N PRO A 15 26.95 36.04 -19.55
CA PRO A 15 26.45 37.36 -19.22
C PRO A 15 24.94 37.34 -18.99
N TRP A 16 24.44 36.67 -17.95
CA TRP A 16 23.02 36.76 -17.53
C TRP A 16 22.94 36.74 -16.00
N LEU A 17 23.24 37.88 -15.39
CA LEU A 17 22.84 38.20 -14.01
C LEU A 17 21.63 39.11 -14.10
N SER A 18 20.45 38.53 -13.89
CA SER A 18 19.23 39.30 -13.62
C SER A 18 19.39 40.01 -12.27
N PRO A 19 19.03 41.30 -12.15
CA PRO A 19 19.09 42.00 -10.87
C PRO A 19 18.05 41.43 -9.88
N PRO A 20 18.33 41.46 -8.57
CA PRO A 20 17.37 41.02 -7.56
C PRO A 20 16.17 41.97 -7.49
N PHE A 21 14.96 41.40 -7.40
CA PHE A 21 13.73 42.14 -7.14
C PHE A 21 13.82 42.95 -5.83
N PRO A 22 13.38 44.22 -5.80
CA PRO A 22 13.29 44.97 -4.56
C PRO A 22 12.18 44.38 -3.67
N ARG A 23 12.54 44.03 -2.43
CA ARG A 23 11.59 43.66 -1.38
C ARG A 23 10.78 44.90 -1.00
N LEU A 24 9.49 44.90 -1.33
CA LEU A 24 8.53 45.88 -0.82
C LEU A 24 8.39 45.70 0.70
N ALA A 25 8.73 46.76 1.44
CA ALA A 25 8.51 46.87 2.87
C ALA A 25 7.01 47.00 3.15
N THR A 26 6.48 46.14 4.02
CA THR A 26 5.12 46.29 4.56
C THR A 26 5.12 47.34 5.67
N PRO A 27 4.21 48.32 5.69
CA PRO A 27 4.10 49.24 6.81
C PRO A 27 3.45 48.57 8.03
N LEU A 28 4.04 48.83 9.19
CA LEU A 28 3.53 48.56 10.52
C LEU A 28 2.18 49.26 10.74
N SER A 29 1.11 48.49 10.95
CA SER A 29 -0.14 49.01 11.50
C SER A 29 -0.03 49.06 13.03
N SER A 30 -0.01 50.26 13.59
CA SER A 30 -0.20 50.51 15.02
C SER A 30 -1.49 51.30 15.24
N SER A 31 -2.04 51.17 16.44
CA SER A 31 -3.23 51.82 17.01
C SER A 31 -4.59 51.17 16.74
N PHE A 32 -5.02 50.34 17.71
CA PHE A 32 -6.43 50.25 18.06
C PHE A 32 -6.59 50.63 19.53
N SER A 33 -7.44 51.62 19.74
CA SER A 33 -7.74 52.25 21.00
C SER A 33 -8.59 51.36 21.90
N SER A 34 -8.25 51.43 23.17
CA SER A 34 -9.03 50.95 24.31
C SER A 34 -10.35 51.70 24.40
N SER A 35 -11.47 50.97 24.42
CA SER A 35 -12.69 51.45 25.06
C SER A 35 -13.19 50.39 26.02
N ALA A 36 -13.22 50.79 27.29
CA ALA A 36 -13.70 50.04 28.43
C ALA A 36 -15.23 49.90 28.34
N ARG A 37 -15.74 48.70 28.63
CA ARG A 37 -17.07 48.51 29.20
C ARG A 37 -17.01 47.45 30.30
N SER A 38 -17.34 47.92 31.48
CA SER A 38 -17.70 47.20 32.68
C SER A 38 -19.04 46.48 32.54
N ASP A 39 -19.31 45.63 33.53
CA ASP A 39 -20.61 45.12 33.95
C ASP A 39 -21.18 43.93 33.17
N SER A 40 -21.09 42.73 33.75
CA SER A 40 -22.05 42.34 34.79
C SER A 40 -21.82 40.88 35.21
N ASP A 41 -21.92 40.68 36.51
CA ASP A 41 -21.97 39.42 37.21
C ASP A 41 -23.10 38.53 36.70
N ASP A 42 -22.80 37.25 36.44
CA ASP A 42 -23.69 36.11 36.69
C ASP A 42 -23.02 34.81 36.19
N ARG A 43 -22.18 34.22 37.04
CA ARG A 43 -21.84 32.79 36.94
C ARG A 43 -21.99 32.15 38.31
N PRO A 44 -22.94 31.21 38.50
CA PRO A 44 -23.05 30.51 39.76
C PRO A 44 -21.85 29.58 39.98
N PRO A 45 -21.39 29.41 41.23
CA PRO A 45 -20.24 28.60 41.55
C PRO A 45 -20.51 27.12 41.28
N SER A 46 -19.64 26.49 40.48
CA SER A 46 -19.65 25.05 40.27
C SER A 46 -19.31 24.34 41.57
N ARG A 47 -20.37 23.90 42.26
CA ARG A 47 -20.33 23.09 43.47
C ARG A 47 -19.79 21.70 43.10
N TRP A 48 -18.47 21.51 43.21
CA TRP A 48 -17.84 20.20 43.26
C TRP A 48 -18.03 19.61 44.66
N THR A 49 -19.25 19.19 44.97
CA THR A 49 -19.48 18.28 46.10
C THR A 49 -19.26 16.86 45.60
N GLY A 50 -18.26 16.22 46.21
CA GLY A 50 -17.89 14.84 45.94
C GLY A 50 -19.06 13.90 46.19
N ASP A 51 -19.40 13.16 45.16
CA ASP A 51 -19.96 11.82 45.30
C ASP A 51 -19.10 10.91 44.44
N HIS A 52 -18.37 10.02 45.11
CA HIS A 52 -17.66 8.90 44.49
C HIS A 52 -18.68 7.89 43.94
N VAL A 53 -19.45 8.29 42.92
CA VAL A 53 -20.19 7.34 42.09
C VAL A 53 -19.16 6.66 41.21
N ARG A 54 -18.89 5.39 41.53
CA ARG A 54 -18.10 4.48 40.71
C ARG A 54 -18.65 4.56 39.27
N PHE A 55 -17.90 5.20 38.38
CA PHE A 55 -18.12 5.18 36.93
C PHE A 55 -17.84 3.75 36.42
N ALA A 56 -18.74 2.82 36.73
CA ALA A 56 -18.92 1.66 35.89
C ALA A 56 -19.51 2.18 34.56
N PRO A 57 -18.94 1.81 33.40
CA PRO A 57 -19.50 2.18 32.11
C PRO A 57 -21.00 1.83 32.06
N PRO A 58 -21.88 2.70 31.54
CA PRO A 58 -23.33 2.55 31.63
C PRO A 58 -23.91 1.28 30.97
N HIS A 59 -23.09 0.49 30.28
CA HIS A 59 -23.46 -0.80 29.70
C HIS A 59 -23.15 -2.02 30.60
N PHE A 60 -22.65 -1.80 31.83
CA PHE A 60 -22.40 -2.85 32.82
C PHE A 60 -23.35 -2.77 34.02
N ARG A 61 -24.63 -2.39 33.80
CA ARG A 61 -25.65 -2.56 34.84
C ARG A 61 -25.85 -4.07 35.08
N ARG A 62 -25.56 -4.50 36.31
CA ARG A 62 -25.66 -5.89 36.77
C ARG A 62 -27.10 -6.44 36.78
N GLU A 63 -28.10 -5.61 36.50
CA GLU A 63 -29.52 -5.96 36.53
C GLU A 63 -29.95 -6.83 35.32
N ASP A 64 -29.16 -6.88 34.24
CA ASP A 64 -29.48 -7.71 33.04
C ASP A 64 -29.06 -9.19 33.16
N TRP A 65 -28.47 -9.60 34.29
CA TRP A 65 -28.17 -11.02 34.55
C TRP A 65 -29.40 -11.85 34.96
N GLY A 66 -30.56 -11.18 35.16
CA GLY A 66 -31.81 -11.80 35.61
C GLY A 66 -32.67 -12.43 34.52
N THR A 67 -32.56 -11.98 33.27
CA THR A 67 -33.23 -12.67 32.15
C THR A 67 -32.33 -13.80 31.68
N ARG A 68 -32.44 -14.97 32.34
CA ARG A 68 -32.05 -16.24 31.71
C ARG A 68 -32.60 -16.19 30.29
N LYS A 69 -31.71 -16.23 29.28
CA LYS A 69 -32.15 -16.28 27.88
C LYS A 69 -33.29 -17.29 27.81
N PRO A 70 -34.48 -16.92 27.31
CA PRO A 70 -35.62 -17.82 27.29
C PRO A 70 -35.14 -19.14 26.73
N ARG A 71 -35.45 -20.24 27.43
CA ARG A 71 -35.05 -21.58 27.00
C ARG A 71 -35.46 -21.69 25.53
N ARG A 72 -34.48 -21.86 24.64
CA ARG A 72 -34.74 -22.02 23.20
C ARG A 72 -35.86 -23.01 23.03
N THR A 73 -36.87 -22.65 22.25
CA THR A 73 -38.00 -23.54 22.00
C THR A 73 -37.49 -24.84 21.38
N GLU A 74 -38.23 -25.94 21.57
CA GLU A 74 -37.85 -27.22 20.98
C GLU A 74 -37.69 -27.13 19.45
N GLU A 75 -38.44 -26.24 18.80
CA GLU A 75 -38.30 -25.93 17.38
C GLU A 75 -36.97 -25.25 17.05
N GLU A 76 -36.53 -24.27 17.83
CA GLU A 76 -35.21 -23.64 17.66
C GLU A 76 -34.07 -24.62 17.87
N LYS A 77 -34.19 -25.53 18.85
CA LYS A 77 -33.21 -26.61 19.07
C LYS A 77 -33.19 -27.57 17.90
N ARG A 78 -34.35 -28.02 17.39
CA ARG A 78 -34.46 -28.88 16.20
C ARG A 78 -33.90 -28.19 14.96
N ALA A 79 -34.15 -26.89 14.78
CA ALA A 79 -33.59 -26.12 13.68
C ALA A 79 -32.06 -25.99 13.78
N LEU A 80 -31.51 -25.82 14.99
CA LEU A 80 -30.07 -25.84 15.21
C LEU A 80 -29.46 -27.21 14.96
N ILE A 81 -30.15 -28.28 15.35
CA ILE A 81 -29.71 -29.66 15.06
C ILE A 81 -29.75 -29.89 13.55
N ARG A 82 -30.83 -29.52 12.85
CA ARG A 82 -30.89 -29.60 11.38
C ARG A 82 -29.77 -28.81 10.71
N LYS A 83 -29.54 -27.56 11.12
CA LYS A 83 -28.40 -26.76 10.65
C LYS A 83 -27.06 -27.41 10.96
N SER A 84 -26.89 -28.03 12.13
CA SER A 84 -25.66 -28.75 12.47
C SER A 84 -25.47 -30.00 11.59
N ILE A 85 -26.54 -30.74 11.30
CA ILE A 85 -26.51 -31.91 10.42
C ILE A 85 -26.20 -31.49 8.98
N GLU A 86 -26.81 -30.41 8.50
CA GLU A 86 -26.52 -29.81 7.20
C GLU A 86 -25.08 -29.30 7.11
N ASN A 87 -24.58 -28.65 8.16
CA ASN A 87 -23.18 -28.20 8.25
C ASN A 87 -22.19 -29.37 8.42
N ASN A 88 -22.65 -30.53 8.88
CA ASN A 88 -21.85 -31.75 9.06
C ASN A 88 -21.94 -32.69 7.86
N LYS A 89 -22.62 -32.32 6.77
CA LYS A 89 -22.50 -33.08 5.52
C LYS A 89 -21.02 -33.12 5.12
N PRO A 90 -20.51 -34.28 4.66
CA PRO A 90 -19.16 -34.34 4.15
C PRO A 90 -19.02 -33.29 3.04
N PRO A 91 -17.95 -32.49 3.05
CA PRO A 91 -17.73 -31.48 2.02
C PRO A 91 -17.73 -32.13 0.63
N THR A 92 -18.35 -31.45 -0.33
CA THR A 92 -18.27 -31.84 -1.75
C THR A 92 -16.82 -31.76 -2.25
N GLU A 93 -16.52 -32.41 -3.37
CA GLU A 93 -15.18 -32.37 -3.96
C GLU A 93 -14.75 -30.94 -4.33
N GLU A 94 -15.67 -30.15 -4.88
CA GLU A 94 -15.45 -28.71 -5.15
C GLU A 94 -15.15 -27.93 -3.87
N GLU A 95 -15.90 -28.17 -2.78
CA GLU A 95 -15.62 -27.56 -1.48
C GLU A 95 -14.25 -27.99 -0.91
N LEU A 96 -13.82 -29.22 -1.14
CA LEU A 96 -12.51 -29.71 -0.73
C LEU A 96 -11.39 -29.01 -1.51
N GLN A 97 -11.56 -28.84 -2.83
CA GLN A 97 -10.62 -28.08 -3.67
C GLN A 97 -10.56 -26.61 -3.23
N GLU A 98 -11.69 -25.95 -2.98
CA GLU A 98 -11.71 -24.59 -2.45
C GLU A 98 -11.04 -24.50 -1.06
N ARG A 99 -11.31 -25.45 -0.17
CA ARG A 99 -10.67 -25.51 1.15
C ARG A 99 -9.16 -25.70 1.00
N HIS A 100 -8.71 -26.52 0.06
CA HIS A 100 -7.29 -26.73 -0.22
C HIS A 100 -6.63 -25.43 -0.73
N GLN A 101 -7.21 -24.78 -1.73
CA GLN A 101 -6.75 -23.47 -2.24
C GLN A 101 -6.72 -22.40 -1.14
N ARG A 102 -7.74 -22.33 -0.28
CA ARG A 102 -7.77 -21.40 0.86
C ARG A 102 -6.65 -21.68 1.86
N ARG A 103 -6.28 -22.95 2.07
CA ARG A 103 -5.18 -23.32 2.96
C ARG A 103 -3.82 -22.97 2.34
N ILE A 104 -3.62 -23.19 1.04
CA ILE A 104 -2.43 -22.73 0.31
C ILE A 104 -2.30 -21.21 0.41
N ALA A 105 -3.34 -20.46 0.04
CA ALA A 105 -3.34 -19.00 0.11
C ALA A 105 -3.09 -18.48 1.55
N ARG A 106 -3.58 -19.22 2.56
CA ARG A 106 -3.30 -18.90 3.97
C ARG A 106 -1.83 -19.16 4.32
N ALA A 107 -1.24 -20.29 3.91
CA ALA A 107 0.16 -20.60 4.15
C ALA A 107 1.08 -19.52 3.57
N GLU A 108 0.85 -19.12 2.32
CA GLU A 108 1.61 -18.05 1.67
C GLU A 108 1.39 -16.68 2.30
N ARG A 109 0.18 -16.42 2.79
CA ARG A 109 -0.08 -15.20 3.57
C ARG A 109 0.74 -15.19 4.86
N LEU A 110 0.88 -16.32 5.54
CA LEU A 110 1.68 -16.41 6.77
C LEU A 110 3.16 -16.23 6.49
N GLU A 111 3.69 -16.91 5.47
CA GLU A 111 5.09 -16.72 5.03
C GLU A 111 5.37 -15.25 4.68
N ARG A 112 4.51 -14.61 3.89
CA ARG A 112 4.62 -13.17 3.61
C ARG A 112 4.54 -12.31 4.86
N MET A 113 3.71 -12.66 5.83
CA MET A 113 3.63 -11.92 7.10
C MET A 113 4.93 -12.02 7.89
N ASP A 114 5.54 -13.20 7.92
CA ASP A 114 6.82 -13.44 8.59
C ASP A 114 7.96 -12.70 7.89
N LEU A 115 8.06 -12.79 6.56
CA LEU A 115 9.02 -12.03 5.76
C LEU A 115 8.84 -10.53 5.94
N THR A 116 7.59 -10.04 5.92
CA THR A 116 7.27 -8.62 6.16
C THR A 116 7.72 -8.20 7.56
N MET A 117 7.53 -9.04 8.58
CA MET A 117 7.93 -8.76 9.96
C MET A 117 9.45 -8.73 10.11
N GLN A 118 10.16 -9.58 9.37
CA GLN A 118 11.61 -9.65 9.37
C GLN A 118 12.25 -8.46 8.66
N LEU A 119 11.80 -8.13 7.45
CA LEU A 119 12.34 -7.01 6.66
C LEU A 119 11.93 -5.63 7.17
N ARG A 120 10.92 -5.55 8.05
CA ARG A 120 10.56 -4.29 8.69
C ARG A 120 11.53 -4.01 9.82
N GLU A 121 12.04 -2.78 9.88
CA GLU A 121 12.80 -2.32 11.04
C GLU A 121 12.04 -2.60 12.35
N THR A 122 12.76 -3.14 13.32
CA THR A 122 12.26 -3.28 14.67
C THR A 122 11.95 -1.89 15.20
N LYS A 123 10.71 -1.66 15.63
CA LYS A 123 10.35 -0.39 16.26
C LYS A 123 11.27 -0.20 17.45
N THR A 124 12.00 0.91 17.50
CA THR A 124 12.81 1.29 18.67
C THR A 124 11.90 1.33 19.88
N TYR A 125 12.10 0.34 20.75
CA TYR A 125 11.25 0.14 21.90
C TYR A 125 11.65 1.14 22.98
N MET A 126 10.77 2.10 23.28
CA MET A 126 10.89 2.85 24.53
C MET A 126 10.49 1.89 25.65
N GLY A 127 11.44 1.52 26.51
CA GLY A 127 11.26 0.49 27.53
C GLY A 127 10.00 0.70 28.37
N GLY A 128 9.15 -0.34 28.47
CA GLY A 128 8.13 -0.43 29.52
C GLY A 128 6.68 -0.77 29.12
N PHE A 129 6.29 -0.74 27.84
CA PHE A 129 4.84 -0.79 27.49
C PHE A 129 4.34 -1.90 26.54
N THR A 130 5.17 -2.71 25.90
CA THR A 130 4.70 -3.88 25.13
C THR A 130 5.73 -5.01 25.07
N GLN A 131 5.34 -6.24 25.41
CA GLN A 131 6.17 -7.42 25.15
C GLN A 131 6.59 -7.45 23.67
N PRO A 132 7.86 -7.75 23.35
CA PRO A 132 8.31 -7.82 21.97
C PRO A 132 7.46 -8.85 21.22
N ARG A 133 6.68 -8.40 20.22
CA ARG A 133 5.88 -9.30 19.36
C ARG A 133 6.73 -10.37 18.69
N HIS A 134 8.02 -10.12 18.54
CA HIS A 134 8.98 -11.06 18.00
C HIS A 134 8.98 -12.37 18.79
N LEU A 135 8.82 -12.40 20.12
CA LEU A 135 8.80 -13.68 20.86
C LEU A 135 7.65 -14.63 20.50
N LYS A 136 6.63 -14.19 19.73
CA LYS A 136 5.65 -15.12 19.14
C LYS A 136 6.27 -16.10 18.14
N PHE A 137 7.41 -15.77 17.52
CA PHE A 137 8.13 -16.73 16.68
C PHE A 137 8.62 -17.92 17.52
N LEU A 138 8.99 -17.70 18.80
CA LEU A 138 9.41 -18.79 19.70
C LEU A 138 8.26 -19.77 19.96
N GLN A 139 7.00 -19.36 19.81
CA GLN A 139 5.86 -20.29 19.89
C GLN A 139 5.83 -21.28 18.71
N ALA A 140 6.51 -21.00 17.59
CA ALA A 140 6.67 -21.97 16.53
C ALA A 140 7.76 -23.01 16.84
N LEU A 141 8.68 -22.70 17.75
CA LEU A 141 9.73 -23.61 18.24
C LEU A 141 9.31 -24.40 19.48
N ASP A 142 8.18 -24.06 20.10
CA ASP A 142 7.69 -24.76 21.28
C ASP A 142 7.08 -26.12 20.86
N PRO A 143 7.64 -27.27 21.29
CA PRO A 143 7.09 -28.58 20.96
C PRO A 143 5.73 -28.83 21.64
N ASN A 144 5.35 -28.05 22.66
CA ASN A 144 4.15 -28.24 23.46
C ASN A 144 2.93 -27.43 23.00
N VAL A 145 2.88 -26.98 21.74
CA VAL A 145 1.77 -26.14 21.26
C VAL A 145 0.44 -26.90 21.39
N LYS A 146 -0.41 -26.43 22.31
CA LYS A 146 -1.72 -27.00 22.68
C LYS A 146 -2.74 -27.13 21.53
N LYS A 147 -2.45 -26.62 20.33
CA LYS A 147 -3.38 -26.64 19.20
C LYS A 147 -2.93 -27.68 18.18
N LEU A 148 -3.66 -28.78 18.10
CA LEU A 148 -3.49 -29.83 17.07
C LEU A 148 -3.46 -29.28 15.63
N LYS A 149 -4.11 -28.14 15.38
CA LYS A 149 -4.15 -27.50 14.05
C LYS A 149 -2.85 -26.78 13.66
N ASP A 150 -1.99 -26.54 14.63
CA ASP A 150 -0.65 -25.97 14.47
C ASP A 150 0.43 -27.02 14.82
N SER A 151 0.06 -28.30 14.94
CA SER A 151 0.98 -29.36 15.32
C SER A 151 2.07 -29.59 14.27
N TYR A 152 3.13 -30.24 14.72
CA TYR A 152 4.24 -30.71 13.89
C TYR A 152 3.73 -31.45 12.64
N ASP A 153 2.78 -32.37 12.78
CA ASP A 153 2.28 -33.19 11.66
C ASP A 153 1.61 -32.36 10.55
N VAL A 154 0.93 -31.27 10.91
CA VAL A 154 0.27 -30.39 9.92
C VAL A 154 1.29 -29.47 9.22
N ARG A 155 2.41 -29.15 9.89
CA ARG A 155 3.45 -28.27 9.36
C ARG A 155 4.54 -29.04 8.60
N ILE A 156 4.82 -30.28 8.98
CA ILE A 156 6.01 -31.06 8.57
C ILE A 156 5.66 -32.49 8.19
N GLY A 157 4.59 -33.04 8.75
CA GLY A 157 4.17 -34.41 8.50
C GLY A 157 3.74 -34.65 7.04
N PRO A 158 3.39 -35.90 6.70
CA PRO A 158 2.94 -36.26 5.35
C PRO A 158 1.72 -35.46 4.89
N ASP A 159 0.93 -34.95 5.85
CA ASP A 159 -0.26 -34.14 5.61
C ASP A 159 0.03 -32.63 5.45
N ARG A 160 1.31 -32.24 5.42
CA ARG A 160 1.73 -30.86 5.19
C ARG A 160 1.17 -30.38 3.86
N ILE A 161 0.46 -29.26 3.92
CA ILE A 161 -0.04 -28.58 2.73
C ILE A 161 1.12 -27.84 2.08
N ARG A 162 1.55 -28.36 0.94
CA ARG A 162 2.59 -27.74 0.14
C ARG A 162 2.00 -26.52 -0.55
N PRO A 163 2.67 -25.35 -0.50
CA PRO A 163 2.33 -24.22 -1.34
C PRO A 163 2.49 -24.59 -2.81
N ASP A 164 1.81 -23.87 -3.69
CA ASP A 164 1.87 -24.11 -5.13
C ASP A 164 3.32 -23.98 -5.62
N ALA A 165 3.77 -24.89 -6.49
CA ALA A 165 5.09 -24.82 -7.11
C ALA A 165 5.28 -23.49 -7.86
N GLU A 166 4.20 -22.94 -8.41
CA GLU A 166 4.19 -21.64 -9.07
C GLU A 166 4.56 -20.48 -8.14
N ALA A 167 4.43 -20.63 -6.81
CA ALA A 167 4.88 -19.61 -5.86
C ALA A 167 6.41 -19.49 -5.80
N TYR A 168 7.14 -20.47 -6.31
CA TYR A 168 8.60 -20.53 -6.32
C TYR A 168 9.19 -20.33 -7.71
N THR A 169 8.38 -19.82 -8.64
CA THR A 169 8.89 -19.30 -9.90
C THR A 169 9.39 -17.86 -9.72
N PRO A 170 10.28 -17.37 -10.59
CA PRO A 170 10.73 -15.99 -10.57
C PRO A 170 9.56 -15.00 -10.70
N HIS A 171 9.53 -14.02 -9.81
CA HIS A 171 8.53 -12.96 -9.79
C HIS A 171 9.21 -11.60 -9.88
N THR A 172 8.66 -10.74 -10.72
CA THR A 172 9.19 -9.40 -10.96
C THR A 172 8.36 -8.37 -10.20
N VAL A 173 9.02 -7.61 -9.34
CA VAL A 173 8.51 -6.37 -8.76
C VAL A 173 8.81 -5.24 -9.74
N TYR A 174 7.83 -4.40 -10.04
CA TYR A 174 8.01 -3.31 -10.99
C TYR A 174 7.58 -1.97 -10.39
N LEU A 175 8.34 -0.92 -10.75
CA LEU A 175 7.92 0.46 -10.71
C LEU A 175 7.62 0.89 -12.14
N ALA A 176 6.34 1.06 -12.44
CA ALA A 176 5.85 1.58 -13.70
C ALA A 176 5.62 3.09 -13.61
N VAL A 177 5.80 3.79 -14.72
CA VAL A 177 5.58 5.22 -14.82
C VAL A 177 4.69 5.50 -16.02
N THR A 178 3.83 6.51 -15.90
CA THR A 178 3.05 7.00 -17.04
C THR A 178 3.89 7.96 -17.88
N ARG A 179 3.89 7.75 -19.20
CA ARG A 179 4.60 8.58 -20.18
C ARG A 179 4.11 10.02 -20.15
N TYR A 180 2.80 10.20 -20.07
CA TYR A 180 2.14 11.49 -20.04
C TYR A 180 1.66 11.85 -18.63
N PRO A 181 1.56 13.14 -18.29
CA PRO A 181 1.00 13.57 -17.02
C PRO A 181 -0.51 13.35 -16.97
N ILE A 182 -1.02 13.02 -15.79
CA ILE A 182 -2.42 12.66 -15.53
C ILE A 182 -3.09 13.75 -14.69
N ARG A 183 -4.30 14.13 -15.11
CA ARG A 183 -5.15 15.14 -14.48
C ARG A 183 -6.16 14.50 -13.52
N TRP A 184 -5.86 14.42 -12.24
CA TRP A 184 -6.71 13.77 -11.21
C TRP A 184 -7.96 14.56 -10.75
N GLY A 185 -8.36 15.59 -11.49
CA GLY A 185 -9.47 16.47 -11.12
C GLY A 185 -9.06 17.65 -10.23
N HIS A 186 -10.06 18.37 -9.73
CA HIS A 186 -9.89 19.64 -9.05
C HIS A 186 -9.05 19.51 -7.75
N GLY A 187 -8.11 20.43 -7.55
CA GLY A 187 -7.27 20.50 -6.35
C GLY A 187 -6.10 19.50 -6.29
N ARG A 188 -5.89 18.68 -7.33
CA ARG A 188 -4.71 17.81 -7.45
C ARG A 188 -3.82 18.30 -8.59
N ALA A 189 -2.52 18.36 -8.35
CA ALA A 189 -1.56 18.75 -9.38
C ALA A 189 -1.50 17.70 -10.50
N THR A 190 -1.51 18.16 -11.75
CA THR A 190 -1.31 17.33 -12.94
C THR A 190 0.14 16.86 -12.99
N ARG A 191 0.36 15.54 -13.03
CA ARG A 191 1.71 14.95 -12.94
C ARG A 191 1.76 13.57 -13.57
N ARG A 192 2.95 13.09 -13.92
CA ARG A 192 3.15 11.66 -14.22
C ARG A 192 2.88 10.83 -12.97
N GLU A 193 2.30 9.65 -13.16
CA GLU A 193 2.03 8.72 -12.06
C GLU A 193 3.08 7.63 -11.97
N VAL A 194 3.31 7.18 -10.74
CA VAL A 194 4.16 6.03 -10.45
C VAL A 194 3.27 4.94 -9.91
N VAL A 195 3.28 3.79 -10.56
CA VAL A 195 2.53 2.59 -10.17
C VAL A 195 3.53 1.54 -9.71
N SER A 196 3.25 0.88 -8.60
CA SER A 196 4.07 -0.25 -8.15
C SER A 196 3.24 -1.52 -8.08
N GLY A 197 3.83 -2.64 -8.49
CA GLY A 197 3.18 -3.93 -8.50
C GLY A 197 4.19 -5.06 -8.56
N PHE A 198 3.67 -6.28 -8.65
CA PHE A 198 4.48 -7.46 -8.94
C PHE A 198 3.65 -8.45 -9.76
N CYS A 199 4.32 -9.27 -10.55
CA CYS A 199 3.75 -10.35 -11.34
C CYS A 199 4.79 -11.47 -11.50
N ARG A 200 4.43 -12.59 -12.13
CA ARG A 200 5.44 -13.54 -12.59
C ARG A 200 6.31 -12.87 -13.66
N GLU A 201 7.56 -13.31 -13.80
CA GLU A 201 8.45 -12.77 -14.83
C GLU A 201 7.87 -13.00 -16.24
N VAL A 202 7.30 -14.19 -16.47
CA VAL A 202 6.67 -14.59 -17.75
C VAL A 202 5.44 -13.73 -18.06
N ASP A 203 4.66 -13.37 -17.04
CA ASP A 203 3.43 -12.59 -17.18
C ASP A 203 3.70 -11.07 -17.27
N LEU A 204 4.96 -10.62 -17.14
CA LEU A 204 5.30 -9.20 -17.15
C LEU A 204 4.81 -8.50 -18.44
N PRO A 205 5.00 -9.07 -19.64
CA PRO A 205 4.52 -8.43 -20.85
C PRO A 205 3.01 -8.33 -20.92
N GLU A 206 2.31 -9.40 -20.56
CA GLU A 206 0.85 -9.42 -20.49
C GLU A 206 0.32 -8.44 -19.44
N ARG A 207 1.02 -8.30 -18.31
CA ARG A 207 0.65 -7.34 -17.27
C ARG A 207 0.70 -5.90 -17.78
N PHE A 208 1.77 -5.52 -18.47
CA PHE A 208 1.86 -4.22 -19.11
C PHE A 208 0.93 -4.10 -20.33
N LYS A 209 0.59 -5.24 -20.95
CA LYS A 209 -0.43 -5.31 -21.98
C LYS A 209 -1.79 -4.90 -21.44
N ASN A 210 -2.20 -5.45 -20.29
CA ASN A 210 -3.48 -5.16 -19.67
C ASN A 210 -3.52 -3.74 -19.07
N LEU A 211 -2.36 -3.22 -18.62
CA LEU A 211 -2.22 -1.82 -18.17
C LEU A 211 -2.28 -0.80 -19.29
N ASN A 212 -1.91 -1.16 -20.52
CA ASN A 212 -2.03 -0.26 -21.67
C ASN A 212 -3.31 -0.57 -22.45
N TRP A 213 -3.39 -1.72 -23.09
CA TRP A 213 -4.42 -2.04 -24.08
C TRP A 213 -5.71 -2.62 -23.48
N GLY A 214 -5.68 -3.08 -22.23
CA GLY A 214 -6.79 -3.82 -21.63
C GLY A 214 -6.91 -5.25 -22.17
N GLU A 215 -7.96 -5.94 -21.75
CA GLU A 215 -8.29 -7.30 -22.19
C GLU A 215 -9.40 -7.23 -23.23
N TRP A 216 -9.20 -7.85 -24.39
CA TRP A 216 -10.28 -8.00 -25.37
C TRP A 216 -11.35 -8.91 -24.76
N LYS A 217 -12.59 -8.43 -24.69
CA LYS A 217 -13.74 -9.26 -24.29
C LYS A 217 -14.54 -9.62 -25.52
N GLU A 218 -14.69 -10.93 -25.71
CA GLU A 218 -15.62 -11.48 -26.69
C GLU A 218 -17.06 -11.05 -26.38
N GLU A 219 -17.89 -11.08 -27.40
CA GLU A 219 -19.33 -10.89 -27.24
C GLU A 219 -19.86 -11.91 -26.24
N HIS A 220 -20.48 -11.41 -25.18
CA HIS A 220 -21.07 -12.27 -24.17
C HIS A 220 -22.49 -11.82 -23.88
N ILE A 221 -23.37 -12.81 -23.78
CA ILE A 221 -24.79 -12.62 -23.51
C ILE A 221 -24.96 -12.71 -22.00
N ASN A 222 -25.18 -11.57 -21.35
CA ASN A 222 -25.48 -11.52 -19.93
C ASN A 222 -26.98 -11.51 -19.70
N GLU A 223 -27.45 -12.22 -18.68
CA GLU A 223 -28.83 -12.16 -18.23
C GLU A 223 -28.96 -11.12 -17.12
N VAL A 224 -29.50 -9.94 -17.44
CA VAL A 224 -29.66 -8.82 -16.50
C VAL A 224 -31.13 -8.67 -16.12
N LYS A 225 -31.42 -8.38 -14.85
CA LYS A 225 -32.76 -7.95 -14.43
C LYS A 225 -32.89 -6.46 -14.68
N GLU A 226 -33.75 -6.06 -15.61
CA GLU A 226 -34.02 -4.64 -15.88
C GLU A 226 -34.76 -3.99 -14.69
N GLU A 227 -35.74 -4.71 -14.13
CA GLU A 227 -36.51 -4.26 -12.98
C GLU A 227 -36.62 -5.34 -11.89
N TRP A 228 -36.81 -4.91 -10.63
CA TRP A 228 -37.03 -5.83 -9.52
C TRP A 228 -38.35 -6.59 -9.72
N GLY A 229 -38.27 -7.90 -9.90
CA GLY A 229 -39.44 -8.78 -10.03
C GLY A 229 -39.72 -9.23 -11.46
N GLN A 230 -39.05 -8.65 -12.46
CA GLN A 230 -39.14 -9.09 -13.84
C GLN A 230 -38.18 -10.26 -14.14
N PRO A 231 -38.50 -11.11 -15.14
CA PRO A 231 -37.58 -12.14 -15.63
C PRO A 231 -36.30 -11.48 -16.18
N LYS A 232 -35.18 -12.21 -16.12
CA LYS A 232 -33.92 -11.70 -16.67
C LYS A 232 -34.02 -11.63 -18.19
N VAL A 233 -33.65 -10.48 -18.76
CA VAL A 233 -33.56 -10.27 -20.20
C VAL A 233 -32.12 -10.55 -20.64
N LYS A 234 -31.96 -11.19 -21.80
CA LYS A 234 -30.65 -11.43 -22.42
C LYS A 234 -30.16 -10.13 -23.04
N TYR A 235 -29.05 -9.61 -22.53
CA TYR A 235 -28.39 -8.42 -23.03
C TYR A 235 -27.05 -8.81 -23.64
N THR A 236 -26.91 -8.60 -24.95
CA THR A 236 -25.65 -8.83 -25.66
C THR A 236 -24.75 -7.63 -25.47
N ILE A 237 -23.60 -7.83 -24.83
CA ILE A 237 -22.56 -6.80 -24.76
C ILE A 237 -21.68 -6.98 -26.00
N PRO A 238 -21.57 -5.96 -26.88
CA PRO A 238 -20.74 -6.06 -28.08
C PRO A 238 -19.27 -6.30 -27.69
N ALA A 239 -18.52 -6.99 -28.55
CA ALA A 239 -17.11 -7.21 -28.32
C ALA A 239 -16.39 -5.87 -28.24
N GLY A 240 -15.45 -5.78 -27.31
CA GLY A 240 -14.71 -4.55 -27.10
C GLY A 240 -13.56 -4.73 -26.13
N TYR A 241 -12.70 -3.73 -26.11
CA TYR A 241 -11.61 -3.68 -25.15
C TYR A 241 -12.14 -3.37 -23.76
N HIS A 242 -11.91 -4.30 -22.84
CA HIS A 242 -12.06 -4.08 -21.42
C HIS A 242 -10.73 -3.60 -20.83
N CYS A 243 -10.54 -2.29 -20.82
CA CYS A 243 -9.43 -1.73 -20.06
C CYS A 243 -9.57 -2.09 -18.58
N HIS A 244 -8.46 -2.50 -17.96
CA HIS A 244 -8.41 -2.62 -16.52
C HIS A 244 -8.85 -1.29 -15.89
N ARG A 245 -9.53 -1.34 -14.75
CA ARG A 245 -10.07 -0.13 -14.11
C ARG A 245 -9.02 0.97 -13.97
N ASP A 246 -7.84 0.59 -13.49
CA ASP A 246 -6.71 1.51 -13.32
C ASP A 246 -6.24 2.13 -14.66
N SER A 247 -6.22 1.36 -15.75
CA SER A 247 -5.75 1.85 -17.05
C SER A 247 -6.74 2.77 -17.76
N LYS A 248 -8.04 2.48 -17.64
CA LYS A 248 -9.09 3.37 -18.15
C LYS A 248 -9.03 4.75 -17.50
N GLU A 249 -8.89 4.79 -16.17
CA GLU A 249 -8.76 6.04 -15.41
C GLU A 249 -7.51 6.83 -15.85
N TYR A 250 -6.37 6.17 -16.08
CA TYR A 250 -5.17 6.85 -16.55
C TYR A 250 -5.30 7.42 -17.95
N LEU A 251 -5.94 6.69 -18.87
CA LEU A 251 -6.13 7.18 -20.21
C LEU A 251 -6.99 8.44 -20.20
N GLU A 252 -8.21 8.37 -19.70
CA GLU A 252 -9.19 9.47 -19.75
C GLU A 252 -8.60 10.75 -19.19
N LEU A 253 -7.73 10.62 -18.18
CA LEU A 253 -7.11 11.73 -17.48
C LEU A 253 -5.72 12.11 -18.01
N ALA A 254 -5.12 11.35 -18.93
CA ALA A 254 -3.81 11.65 -19.52
C ALA A 254 -3.88 12.92 -20.39
N VAL A 255 -2.82 13.72 -20.27
CA VAL A 255 -2.63 14.95 -21.05
C VAL A 255 -1.66 14.63 -22.19
N PHE A 256 -2.23 14.39 -23.36
CA PHE A 256 -1.49 14.00 -24.56
C PHE A 256 -0.75 15.19 -25.19
N PRO A 257 0.36 14.95 -25.90
CA PRO A 257 1.04 15.99 -26.65
C PRO A 257 0.12 16.55 -27.75
N GLY A 258 0.06 17.87 -27.88
CA GLY A 258 -0.83 18.58 -28.81
C GLY A 258 -2.29 18.73 -28.33
N SER A 259 -2.65 18.05 -27.24
CA SER A 259 -4.02 18.12 -26.71
C SER A 259 -4.39 19.53 -26.23
N PRO A 260 -5.69 19.90 -26.26
CA PRO A 260 -6.17 21.13 -25.64
C PRO A 260 -5.77 21.24 -24.17
N GLU A 261 -5.71 20.11 -23.46
CA GLU A 261 -5.31 20.04 -22.05
C GLU A 261 -3.84 20.41 -21.86
N GLU A 262 -2.93 19.95 -22.71
CA GLU A 262 -1.50 20.29 -22.63
C GLU A 262 -1.29 21.79 -22.84
N ARG A 263 -1.99 22.37 -23.82
CA ARG A 263 -1.96 23.80 -24.09
C ARG A 263 -2.54 24.61 -22.94
N SER A 264 -3.65 24.15 -22.37
CA SER A 264 -4.24 24.75 -21.17
C SER A 264 -3.25 24.77 -20.00
N LEU A 265 -2.49 23.68 -19.78
CA LEU A 265 -1.46 23.62 -18.75
C LEU A 265 -0.30 24.57 -19.04
N LYS A 266 0.21 24.63 -20.28
CA LYS A 266 1.27 25.55 -20.68
C LYS A 266 0.86 27.01 -20.51
N ASN A 267 -0.38 27.33 -20.88
CA ASN A 267 -0.95 28.67 -20.77
C ASN A 267 -1.33 29.04 -19.33
N GLN A 268 -1.43 28.09 -18.39
CA GLN A 268 -1.90 28.34 -17.03
C GLN A 268 -1.06 29.40 -16.29
N ASN A 269 0.26 29.36 -16.45
CA ASN A 269 1.15 30.33 -15.81
C ASN A 269 0.99 31.73 -16.41
N VAL A 270 0.85 31.80 -17.74
CA VAL A 270 0.60 33.05 -18.47
C VAL A 270 -0.75 33.66 -18.08
N TYR A 271 -1.80 32.84 -17.93
CA TYR A 271 -3.10 33.33 -17.47
C TYR A 271 -3.06 33.85 -16.03
N LYS A 272 -2.30 33.22 -15.14
CA LYS A 272 -2.13 33.70 -13.76
C LYS A 272 -1.45 35.06 -13.73
N THR A 273 -0.34 35.22 -14.46
CA THR A 273 0.37 36.51 -14.52
C THR A 273 -0.50 37.59 -15.15
N LEU A 274 -1.17 37.26 -16.26
CA LEU A 274 -2.09 38.17 -16.94
C LEU A 274 -3.27 38.59 -16.05
N THR A 275 -3.77 37.69 -15.20
CA THR A 275 -4.81 38.04 -14.20
C THR A 275 -4.27 39.01 -13.16
N CYS A 276 -3.03 38.82 -12.67
CA CYS A 276 -2.39 39.78 -11.76
C CYS A 276 -2.23 41.15 -12.40
N VAL A 277 -1.69 41.21 -13.63
CA VAL A 277 -1.49 42.46 -14.39
C VAL A 277 -2.81 43.20 -14.60
N ARG A 278 -3.88 42.50 -14.97
CA ARG A 278 -5.22 43.09 -15.09
C ARG A 278 -5.77 43.64 -13.78
N ASN A 279 -5.52 42.95 -12.66
CA ASN A 279 -5.94 43.42 -11.35
C ASN A 279 -5.14 44.65 -10.92
N ASP A 280 -3.84 44.67 -11.20
CA ASP A 280 -2.99 45.82 -10.91
C ASP A 280 -3.37 47.02 -11.78
N ARG A 281 -3.72 46.81 -13.06
CA ARG A 281 -4.27 47.86 -13.93
C ARG A 281 -5.58 48.43 -13.38
N LYS A 282 -6.51 47.59 -12.93
CA LYS A 282 -7.75 48.05 -12.28
C LYS A 282 -7.49 48.84 -11.00
N ARG A 283 -6.47 48.46 -10.24
CA ARG A 283 -6.07 49.19 -9.02
C ARG A 283 -5.49 50.56 -9.36
N THR A 284 -4.63 50.65 -10.38
CA THR A 284 -4.05 51.92 -10.82
C THR A 284 -5.11 52.84 -11.44
N GLU A 285 -6.03 52.29 -12.24
CA GLU A 285 -7.21 53.00 -12.73
C GLU A 285 -8.05 53.58 -11.58
N ALA A 286 -8.34 52.78 -10.54
CA ALA A 286 -9.10 53.24 -9.38
C ALA A 286 -8.35 54.32 -8.58
N LEU A 287 -7.04 54.17 -8.39
CA LEU A 287 -6.21 55.17 -7.70
C LEU A 287 -6.17 56.51 -8.45
N LEU A 288 -6.03 56.48 -9.78
CA LEU A 288 -6.07 57.70 -10.61
C LEU A 288 -7.46 58.34 -10.62
N ALA A 289 -8.53 57.54 -10.56
CA ALA A 289 -9.89 58.05 -10.46
C ALA A 289 -10.16 58.76 -9.12
N GLU A 290 -9.57 58.29 -8.03
CA GLU A 290 -9.65 58.93 -6.71
C GLU A 290 -8.73 60.15 -6.59
N ASN A 291 -7.50 60.05 -7.13
CA ASN A 291 -6.47 61.07 -7.06
C ASN A 291 -5.75 61.19 -8.41
N PRO A 292 -6.14 62.15 -9.28
CA PRO A 292 -5.56 62.25 -10.63
C PRO A 292 -4.07 62.59 -10.62
N ASP A 293 -3.58 63.25 -9.57
CA ASP A 293 -2.18 63.66 -9.40
C ASP A 293 -1.34 62.64 -8.60
N ALA A 294 -1.86 61.43 -8.34
CA ALA A 294 -1.12 60.41 -7.61
C ALA A 294 0.11 59.93 -8.41
N GLU A 295 1.31 60.10 -7.83
CA GLU A 295 2.55 59.55 -8.41
C GLU A 295 2.51 58.02 -8.37
N LEU A 296 2.46 57.39 -9.55
CA LEU A 296 2.50 55.94 -9.68
C LEU A 296 3.93 55.43 -9.49
N ALA A 297 4.07 54.26 -8.87
CA ALA A 297 5.35 53.58 -8.77
C ALA A 297 5.88 53.22 -10.18
N PRO A 298 7.20 53.23 -10.42
CA PRO A 298 7.77 52.82 -11.71
C PRO A 298 7.36 51.38 -12.04
N GLY A 299 6.94 51.12 -13.28
CA GLY A 299 6.38 49.82 -13.71
C GLY A 299 4.89 49.64 -13.44
N THR A 300 4.21 50.64 -12.85
CA THR A 300 2.75 50.63 -12.63
C THR A 300 2.01 51.66 -13.47
N SER A 301 2.69 52.30 -14.44
CA SER A 301 1.98 53.17 -15.37
C SER A 301 1.00 52.36 -16.23
N PHE A 302 -0.12 53.00 -16.60
CA PHE A 302 -1.16 52.34 -17.38
C PHE A 302 -0.63 51.79 -18.71
N GLU A 303 0.21 52.58 -19.40
CA GLU A 303 0.84 52.21 -20.68
C GLU A 303 1.79 51.02 -20.54
N GLU A 304 2.61 50.97 -19.47
CA GLU A 304 3.51 49.84 -19.22
C GLU A 304 2.73 48.55 -18.93
N LEU A 305 1.66 48.64 -18.12
CA LEU A 305 0.81 47.48 -17.80
C LEU A 305 0.06 46.97 -19.04
N GLU A 306 -0.39 47.85 -19.94
CA GLU A 306 -1.02 47.47 -21.20
C GLU A 306 -0.02 46.83 -22.17
N ALA A 307 1.17 47.41 -22.32
CA ALA A 307 2.23 46.82 -23.13
C ALA A 307 2.60 45.42 -22.61
N TYR A 308 2.74 45.27 -21.29
CA TYR A 308 3.03 43.98 -20.67
C TYR A 308 1.88 42.96 -20.83
N GLU A 309 0.62 43.40 -20.74
CA GLU A 309 -0.53 42.55 -21.06
C GLU A 309 -0.46 42.05 -22.52
N GLN A 310 -0.15 42.93 -23.48
CA GLN A 310 -0.02 42.55 -24.89
C GLN A 310 1.15 41.58 -25.13
N GLU A 311 2.26 41.73 -24.42
CA GLU A 311 3.37 40.76 -24.45
C GLU A 311 2.94 39.39 -23.92
N LEU A 312 2.24 39.35 -22.79
CA LEU A 312 1.71 38.10 -22.22
C LEU A 312 0.70 37.42 -23.15
N LEU A 313 -0.16 38.19 -23.83
CA LEU A 313 -1.12 37.64 -24.80
C LEU A 313 -0.42 36.96 -25.99
N LYS A 314 0.74 37.46 -26.44
CA LYS A 314 1.54 36.83 -27.51
C LYS A 314 2.16 35.49 -27.09
N LEU A 315 2.35 35.27 -25.79
CA LEU A 315 2.90 34.02 -25.25
C LEU A 315 1.84 32.91 -25.10
N ILE A 316 0.54 33.26 -25.19
CA ILE A 316 -0.54 32.28 -25.11
C ILE A 316 -0.56 31.44 -26.38
N ILE A 317 -0.45 30.12 -26.21
CA ILE A 317 -0.57 29.18 -27.32
C ILE A 317 -2.04 29.18 -27.79
N PRO A 318 -2.33 29.52 -29.05
CA PRO A 318 -3.70 29.57 -29.55
C PRO A 318 -4.35 28.17 -29.61
N PRO A 319 -5.70 28.11 -29.67
CA PRO A 319 -6.38 26.88 -30.05
C PRO A 319 -5.89 26.44 -31.44
N SER A 320 -5.89 25.13 -31.66
CA SER A 320 -5.41 24.51 -32.89
C SER A 320 -6.62 24.47 -33.79
N GLU A 321 -6.41 24.82 -35.05
CA GLU A 321 -7.46 24.68 -36.05
C GLU A 321 -7.82 23.21 -36.26
N GLU A 322 -6.85 22.31 -36.07
CA GLU A 322 -7.05 20.88 -36.08
C GLU A 322 -7.72 20.40 -34.78
N GLU A 323 -8.85 19.70 -34.93
CA GLU A 323 -9.52 18.99 -33.85
C GLU A 323 -8.62 17.86 -33.35
N PHE A 324 -8.22 17.94 -32.09
CA PHE A 324 -7.41 16.88 -31.48
C PHE A 324 -8.26 15.63 -31.27
N VAL A 325 -8.01 14.60 -32.07
CA VAL A 325 -8.62 13.28 -31.90
C VAL A 325 -7.75 12.47 -30.94
N ARG A 326 -8.34 12.08 -29.81
CA ARG A 326 -7.67 11.21 -28.84
C ARG A 326 -7.49 9.80 -29.44
N PRO A 327 -6.34 9.13 -29.24
CA PRO A 327 -6.14 7.78 -29.75
C PRO A 327 -7.16 6.80 -29.14
N GLU A 328 -7.77 5.98 -30.00
CA GLU A 328 -8.69 4.91 -29.60
C GLU A 328 -7.94 3.71 -29.01
N PRO A 329 -8.55 2.94 -28.10
CA PRO A 329 -7.99 1.67 -27.65
C PRO A 329 -7.95 0.65 -28.80
N PRO A 330 -6.95 -0.25 -28.85
CA PRO A 330 -5.87 -0.40 -27.89
C PRO A 330 -4.84 0.72 -28.09
N TYR A 331 -4.49 1.48 -27.04
CA TYR A 331 -3.65 2.69 -27.16
C TYR A 331 -2.29 2.38 -27.79
N THR A 332 -2.19 2.67 -29.08
CA THR A 332 -1.11 2.23 -29.94
C THR A 332 0.07 3.19 -29.84
N ASP A 333 1.23 2.60 -29.61
CA ASP A 333 2.57 3.10 -29.94
C ASP A 333 2.73 4.64 -29.94
N PRO A 334 3.21 5.24 -28.84
CA PRO A 334 3.89 4.58 -27.72
C PRO A 334 2.98 4.16 -26.56
N PRO A 335 3.36 3.16 -25.75
CA PRO A 335 2.62 2.75 -24.56
C PRO A 335 2.52 3.87 -23.51
N LEU A 336 1.35 4.01 -22.89
CA LEU A 336 1.07 5.00 -21.85
C LEU A 336 1.81 4.68 -20.54
N VAL A 337 1.81 3.42 -20.13
CA VAL A 337 2.42 2.93 -18.89
C VAL A 337 3.62 2.07 -19.26
N VAL A 338 4.81 2.44 -18.78
CA VAL A 338 6.06 1.73 -19.09
C VAL A 338 6.75 1.23 -17.82
N PRO A 339 7.46 0.08 -17.88
CA PRO A 339 8.24 -0.43 -16.76
C PRO A 339 9.52 0.41 -16.58
N PHE A 340 9.49 1.39 -15.67
CA PHE A 340 10.65 2.25 -15.42
C PHE A 340 11.81 1.50 -14.74
N LEU A 341 11.49 0.67 -13.74
CA LEU A 341 12.44 -0.17 -13.03
C LEU A 341 11.76 -1.51 -12.70
N THR A 342 12.43 -2.62 -13.00
CA THR A 342 11.97 -3.97 -12.67
C THR A 342 13.02 -4.68 -11.84
N VAL A 343 12.59 -5.46 -10.85
CA VAL A 343 13.45 -6.25 -9.97
C VAL A 343 12.86 -7.66 -9.90
N THR A 344 13.56 -8.62 -10.47
CA THR A 344 13.17 -10.03 -10.46
C THR A 344 13.78 -10.72 -9.25
N LEU A 345 12.93 -11.40 -8.48
CA LEU A 345 13.28 -12.17 -7.29
C LEU A 345 12.89 -13.64 -7.51
N PRO A 346 13.56 -14.60 -6.85
CA PRO A 346 13.41 -16.02 -7.16
C PRO A 346 12.05 -16.60 -6.77
N THR A 347 11.33 -15.98 -5.84
CA THR A 347 10.05 -16.52 -5.34
C THR A 347 8.97 -15.44 -5.19
N ARG A 348 7.71 -15.85 -5.31
CA ARG A 348 6.50 -15.02 -5.12
C ARG A 348 6.44 -14.39 -3.73
N PRO A 349 6.68 -15.10 -2.61
CA PRO A 349 6.62 -14.49 -1.28
C PRO A 349 7.61 -13.35 -1.11
N LEU A 350 8.82 -13.46 -1.66
CA LEU A 350 9.82 -12.39 -1.66
C LEU A 350 9.34 -11.18 -2.46
N ALA A 351 8.96 -11.38 -3.73
CA ALA A 351 8.44 -10.32 -4.60
C ALA A 351 7.21 -9.60 -4.01
N ALA A 352 6.23 -10.37 -3.51
CA ALA A 352 5.05 -9.81 -2.89
C ALA A 352 5.38 -9.00 -1.62
N THR A 353 6.36 -9.44 -0.83
CA THR A 353 6.80 -8.73 0.38
C THR A 353 7.49 -7.41 0.02
N VAL A 354 8.42 -7.43 -0.93
CA VAL A 354 9.11 -6.24 -1.42
C VAL A 354 8.13 -5.25 -2.04
N ALA A 355 7.23 -5.70 -2.94
CA ALA A 355 6.21 -4.86 -3.55
C ALA A 355 5.25 -4.22 -2.53
N ARG A 356 4.96 -4.93 -1.43
CA ARG A 356 4.15 -4.41 -0.33
C ARG A 356 4.89 -3.34 0.47
N LEU A 357 6.15 -3.60 0.85
CA LEU A 357 6.96 -2.70 1.67
C LEU A 357 7.44 -1.46 0.88
N CYS A 358 7.54 -1.57 -0.44
CA CYS A 358 7.88 -0.48 -1.35
C CYS A 358 6.85 0.66 -1.36
N LYS A 359 5.64 0.50 -0.82
CA LYS A 359 4.56 1.52 -0.90
C LYS A 359 4.70 2.69 0.09
N GLY A 360 5.64 2.62 1.04
CA GLY A 360 5.89 3.69 1.99
C GLY A 360 7.23 3.53 2.68
N PHE A 361 7.54 4.45 3.60
CA PHE A 361 8.73 4.33 4.43
C PHE A 361 8.60 3.15 5.41
N GLU A 362 9.71 2.79 6.03
CA GLU A 362 9.88 1.64 6.94
C GLU A 362 8.87 1.64 8.10
N ARG A 363 8.55 2.83 8.60
CA ARG A 363 7.59 3.03 9.69
C ARG A 363 6.13 2.98 9.22
N GLY A 364 5.88 2.90 7.91
CA GLY A 364 4.57 2.88 7.28
C GLY A 364 4.01 4.27 6.95
N LEU A 365 4.82 5.33 7.05
CA LEU A 365 4.44 6.66 6.57
C LEU A 365 4.33 6.62 5.04
N PRO A 366 3.21 7.03 4.42
CA PRO A 366 3.12 7.09 2.97
C PRO A 366 4.04 8.19 2.44
N PHE A 367 4.69 7.96 1.29
CA PHE A 367 5.64 8.92 0.70
C PHE A 367 5.02 10.30 0.46
N MET A 368 3.75 10.34 0.06
CA MET A 368 3.03 11.61 -0.13
C MET A 368 3.05 12.48 1.13
N ALA A 369 2.96 11.88 2.32
CA ALA A 369 2.90 12.61 3.58
C ALA A 369 4.26 13.20 3.99
N SER A 370 5.39 12.69 3.48
CA SER A 370 6.72 13.22 3.80
C SER A 370 7.14 14.38 2.89
N ILE A 371 6.48 14.55 1.74
CA ILE A 371 6.84 15.59 0.77
C ILE A 371 6.28 16.94 1.26
N PRO A 372 7.06 18.04 1.26
CA PRO A 372 6.59 19.36 1.63
C PRO A 372 5.38 19.83 0.80
N ASN A 373 4.53 20.68 1.38
CA ASN A 373 3.31 21.15 0.71
C ASN A 373 3.60 21.98 -0.55
N GLU A 374 4.72 22.69 -0.61
CA GLU A 374 5.17 23.46 -1.77
C GLU A 374 5.38 22.55 -2.98
N ASP A 375 6.12 21.45 -2.79
CA ASP A 375 6.35 20.47 -3.85
C ASP A 375 5.07 19.71 -4.21
N ARG A 376 4.14 19.51 -3.27
CA ARG A 376 2.85 18.86 -3.60
C ARG A 376 1.99 19.68 -4.56
N ARG A 377 2.20 21.00 -4.61
CA ARG A 377 1.51 21.90 -5.55
C ARG A 377 2.12 21.82 -6.95
N ASP A 378 3.42 21.53 -7.04
CA ASP A 378 4.12 21.37 -8.31
C ASP A 378 4.12 19.91 -8.78
N GLY A 379 3.32 19.62 -9.80
CA GLY A 379 3.14 18.25 -10.29
C GLY A 379 4.44 17.54 -10.69
N PRO A 380 5.29 18.15 -11.53
CA PRO A 380 6.61 17.62 -11.88
C PRO A 380 7.54 17.38 -10.69
N ALA A 381 7.69 18.33 -9.75
CA ALA A 381 8.51 18.13 -8.56
C ALA A 381 7.98 17.00 -7.68
N LEU A 382 6.67 16.93 -7.47
CA LEU A 382 6.01 15.86 -6.73
C LEU A 382 6.32 14.49 -7.35
N PHE A 383 6.17 14.36 -8.67
CA PHE A 383 6.47 13.12 -9.39
C PHE A 383 7.93 12.69 -9.21
N ARG A 384 8.90 13.58 -9.46
CA ARG A 384 10.33 13.27 -9.34
C ARG A 384 10.68 12.80 -7.93
N ARG A 385 10.16 13.47 -6.90
CA ARG A 385 10.36 13.09 -5.50
C ARG A 385 9.73 11.74 -5.18
N LEU A 386 8.49 11.49 -5.59
CA LEU A 386 7.81 10.21 -5.35
C LEU A 386 8.54 9.06 -6.03
N LEU A 387 8.96 9.23 -7.28
CA LEU A 387 9.72 8.22 -8.01
C LEU A 387 11.02 7.90 -7.29
N ARG A 388 11.78 8.94 -6.91
CA ARG A 388 13.05 8.77 -6.17
C ARG A 388 12.84 8.10 -4.81
N LEU A 389 11.84 8.52 -4.03
CA LEU A 389 11.53 7.90 -2.74
C LEU A 389 11.17 6.42 -2.88
N ARG A 390 10.39 6.06 -3.91
CA ARG A 390 10.03 4.66 -4.17
C ARG A 390 11.20 3.83 -4.67
N ALA A 391 12.02 4.38 -5.56
CA ALA A 391 13.21 3.71 -6.07
C ALA A 391 14.24 3.49 -4.97
N ASN A 392 14.58 4.53 -4.21
CA ASN A 392 15.47 4.41 -3.05
C ASN A 392 14.92 3.38 -2.05
N ARG A 393 13.62 3.41 -1.76
CA ARG A 393 13.03 2.43 -0.86
C ARG A 393 13.13 1.00 -1.40
N LEU A 394 12.91 0.82 -2.70
CA LEU A 394 13.04 -0.47 -3.35
C LEU A 394 14.50 -0.96 -3.28
N GLN A 395 15.46 -0.07 -3.53
CA GLN A 395 16.89 -0.33 -3.40
C GLN A 395 17.26 -0.78 -1.99
N GLU A 396 16.89 0.00 -0.95
CA GLU A 396 17.11 -0.35 0.46
C GLU A 396 16.55 -1.73 0.81
N LEU A 397 15.32 -2.01 0.38
CA LEU A 397 14.67 -3.30 0.64
C LEU A 397 15.40 -4.46 -0.04
N ILE A 398 15.95 -4.27 -1.23
CA ILE A 398 16.72 -5.30 -1.93
C ILE A 398 18.05 -5.52 -1.23
N THR A 399 18.78 -4.46 -0.87
CA THR A 399 20.03 -4.59 -0.12
C THR A 399 19.82 -5.33 1.20
N MET A 400 18.80 -4.96 1.97
CA MET A 400 18.42 -5.66 3.21
C MET A 400 18.02 -7.11 2.97
N LEU A 401 17.30 -7.38 1.87
CA LEU A 401 16.87 -8.72 1.52
C LEU A 401 18.08 -9.61 1.18
N VAL A 402 18.97 -9.13 0.32
CA VAL A 402 20.18 -9.83 -0.12
C VAL A 402 21.10 -10.11 1.05
N ASP A 403 21.39 -9.11 1.90
CA ASP A 403 22.20 -9.27 3.11
C ASP A 403 21.67 -10.42 3.99
N ARG A 404 20.35 -10.48 4.20
CA ARG A 404 19.73 -11.57 4.96
C ARG A 404 19.76 -12.92 4.24
N LEU A 405 19.59 -12.94 2.92
CA LEU A 405 19.69 -14.19 2.16
C LEU A 405 21.08 -14.81 2.28
N ASN A 406 22.11 -13.97 2.39
CA ASN A 406 23.50 -14.38 2.65
C ASN A 406 23.79 -14.78 4.10
N GLY A 407 22.78 -14.76 4.98
CA GLY A 407 22.94 -15.08 6.40
C GLY A 407 23.25 -13.86 7.29
N GLY A 408 23.32 -12.66 6.71
CA GLY A 408 23.40 -11.41 7.48
C GLY A 408 22.26 -11.32 8.50
N THR A 409 22.59 -10.95 9.74
CA THR A 409 21.63 -10.84 10.87
C THR A 409 20.83 -12.12 11.18
N GLY A 410 21.38 -13.31 10.86
CA GLY A 410 20.69 -14.60 11.09
C GLY A 410 19.67 -14.95 10.00
N GLY A 411 19.70 -14.25 8.88
CA GLY A 411 18.94 -14.57 7.68
C GLY A 411 17.41 -14.50 7.75
N LEU A 412 16.74 -15.15 6.80
CA LEU A 412 15.28 -15.15 6.67
C LEU A 412 14.67 -16.45 7.18
N LEU A 413 14.01 -16.38 8.33
CA LEU A 413 13.27 -17.48 8.92
C LEU A 413 12.05 -17.85 8.07
N HIS A 414 11.75 -19.15 8.00
CA HIS A 414 10.66 -19.75 7.24
C HIS A 414 10.68 -19.49 5.73
N LEU A 415 11.76 -18.91 5.20
CA LEU A 415 11.91 -18.74 3.76
C LEU A 415 12.00 -20.12 3.11
N ARG A 416 11.19 -20.32 2.08
CA ARG A 416 11.24 -21.50 1.21
C ARG A 416 11.74 -21.11 -0.16
N LEU A 417 12.60 -21.94 -0.75
CA LEU A 417 13.02 -21.79 -2.15
C LEU A 417 12.34 -22.76 -3.10
N SER A 418 11.70 -23.80 -2.59
CA SER A 418 10.90 -24.74 -3.35
C SER A 418 9.65 -25.14 -2.57
N ALA A 419 8.66 -25.73 -3.25
CA ALA A 419 7.43 -26.20 -2.60
C ALA A 419 7.70 -27.32 -1.57
N ASP A 420 8.74 -28.11 -1.79
CA ASP A 420 9.15 -29.23 -0.95
C ASP A 420 9.98 -28.78 0.27
N ASP A 421 10.68 -27.65 0.14
CA ASP A 421 11.50 -27.08 1.21
C ASP A 421 10.67 -26.84 2.48
N ARG A 422 11.17 -27.30 3.63
CA ARG A 422 10.50 -27.12 4.94
C ARG A 422 10.51 -25.65 5.38
N GLY A 423 11.48 -24.89 4.88
CA GLY A 423 11.71 -23.50 5.19
C GLY A 423 12.86 -23.34 6.18
N ARG A 424 13.64 -22.28 6.01
CA ARG A 424 14.89 -22.04 6.74
C ARG A 424 14.66 -21.75 8.23
N GLY A 425 15.60 -22.21 9.08
CA GLY A 425 15.55 -22.01 10.53
C GLY A 425 14.50 -22.83 11.27
N TYR A 426 13.82 -23.72 10.55
CA TYR A 426 13.02 -24.76 11.14
C TYR A 426 13.96 -25.79 11.82
N GLU A 427 13.72 -26.15 13.08
CA GLU A 427 14.63 -26.96 13.93
C GLU A 427 16.06 -26.36 14.12
N GLY A 428 16.25 -25.09 13.77
CA GLY A 428 17.56 -24.44 13.81
C GLY A 428 18.42 -24.70 12.57
N GLU A 429 17.96 -25.51 11.62
CA GLU A 429 18.75 -25.91 10.46
C GLU A 429 18.91 -24.74 9.46
N TYR A 430 20.08 -24.69 8.82
CA TYR A 430 20.45 -23.77 7.73
C TYR A 430 20.42 -22.27 8.05
N LEU A 431 20.21 -21.87 9.31
CA LEU A 431 20.19 -20.45 9.73
C LEU A 431 21.56 -19.76 9.61
N GLU A 432 22.62 -20.50 9.88
CA GLU A 432 24.01 -20.04 9.80
C GLU A 432 24.59 -20.18 8.38
N GLU A 433 24.10 -21.13 7.59
CA GLU A 433 24.58 -21.37 6.23
C GLU A 433 23.98 -20.33 5.28
N GLY A 434 24.83 -19.47 4.71
CA GLY A 434 24.42 -18.57 3.64
C GLY A 434 23.81 -19.35 2.48
N VAL A 435 22.60 -18.97 2.05
CA VAL A 435 21.94 -19.69 0.97
C VAL A 435 22.65 -19.35 -0.34
N LYS A 436 22.84 -20.33 -1.22
CA LYS A 436 23.35 -20.06 -2.56
C LYS A 436 22.19 -19.53 -3.41
N PRO A 437 22.38 -18.44 -4.18
CA PRO A 437 21.35 -17.99 -5.10
C PRO A 437 21.00 -19.12 -6.07
N PRO A 438 19.71 -19.32 -6.40
CA PRO A 438 19.27 -20.47 -7.19
C PRO A 438 19.86 -20.46 -8.61
N ASN A 439 20.20 -19.28 -9.15
CA ASN A 439 20.59 -19.08 -10.54
C ASN A 439 21.83 -18.18 -10.64
N ALA A 440 22.48 -18.19 -11.81
CA ALA A 440 23.59 -17.28 -12.14
C ALA A 440 23.23 -15.77 -12.08
N ARG A 441 21.93 -15.44 -12.01
CA ARG A 441 21.41 -14.07 -11.88
C ARG A 441 21.51 -13.49 -10.46
N GLY A 442 21.98 -14.27 -9.49
CA GLY A 442 22.05 -13.86 -8.09
C GLY A 442 20.68 -13.86 -7.41
N TRP A 443 20.57 -13.13 -6.31
CA TRP A 443 19.35 -13.04 -5.49
C TRP A 443 18.30 -12.07 -6.03
N ALA A 444 18.77 -11.04 -6.72
CA ALA A 444 17.94 -10.03 -7.32
C ALA A 444 18.57 -9.60 -8.65
N GLU A 445 17.76 -9.59 -9.71
CA GLU A 445 18.14 -9.02 -10.99
C GLU A 445 17.34 -7.73 -11.18
N TYR A 446 18.01 -6.60 -11.43
CA TYR A 446 17.33 -5.34 -11.70
C TYR A 446 17.59 -4.85 -13.12
N SER A 447 16.54 -4.33 -13.77
CA SER A 447 16.61 -3.72 -15.11
C SER A 447 15.93 -2.36 -15.10
N PHE A 448 16.47 -1.41 -15.87
CA PHE A 448 15.86 -0.10 -16.11
C PHE A 448 15.20 -0.04 -17.47
N LEU A 449 14.32 0.94 -17.64
CA LEU A 449 13.87 1.37 -18.97
C LEU A 449 15.04 1.92 -19.78
N ASP A 450 14.98 1.74 -21.10
CA ASP A 450 15.95 2.27 -22.07
C ASP A 450 16.30 3.73 -21.76
N VAL A 451 17.59 4.01 -21.82
CA VAL A 451 18.20 5.30 -21.50
C VAL A 451 17.65 6.41 -22.41
N ASN A 452 17.26 6.06 -23.64
CA ASN A 452 16.72 7.00 -24.62
C ASN A 452 15.22 7.32 -24.45
N SER A 453 14.55 6.73 -23.44
CA SER A 453 13.13 6.95 -23.22
C SER A 453 12.82 8.41 -22.79
N PRO A 454 11.76 9.05 -23.33
CA PRO A 454 11.30 10.37 -22.88
C PRO A 454 10.75 10.37 -21.44
N VAL A 455 10.59 9.20 -20.83
CA VAL A 455 10.20 9.10 -19.42
C VAL A 455 11.30 9.60 -18.48
N TRP A 456 12.55 9.61 -18.95
CA TRP A 456 13.69 10.19 -18.23
C TRP A 456 13.65 11.73 -18.17
N ASP A 457 12.80 12.39 -18.95
CA ASP A 457 12.71 13.86 -18.96
C ASP A 457 12.49 14.44 -17.56
N GLY A 458 13.43 15.28 -17.13
CA GLY A 458 13.43 15.92 -15.82
C GLY A 458 13.95 15.06 -14.66
N ILE A 459 14.39 13.82 -14.92
CA ILE A 459 15.10 12.97 -13.96
C ILE A 459 16.59 13.08 -14.28
N ASN A 460 17.45 13.30 -13.27
CA ASN A 460 18.89 13.22 -13.46
C ASN A 460 19.29 11.74 -13.60
N GLN A 461 19.26 11.27 -14.85
CA GLN A 461 19.45 9.87 -15.22
C GLN A 461 20.79 9.32 -14.75
N GLU A 462 21.90 10.04 -14.98
CA GLU A 462 23.24 9.59 -14.60
C GLU A 462 23.35 9.38 -13.09
N THR A 463 22.88 10.35 -12.30
CA THR A 463 22.90 10.25 -10.83
C THR A 463 22.01 9.10 -10.35
N PHE A 464 20.87 8.90 -11.01
CA PHE A 464 19.93 7.84 -10.66
C PHE A 464 20.52 6.45 -10.96
N LEU A 465 21.07 6.24 -12.16
CA LEU A 465 21.70 4.97 -12.53
C LEU A 465 22.96 4.69 -11.68
N ALA A 466 23.78 5.71 -11.43
CA ALA A 466 24.96 5.58 -10.56
C ALA A 466 24.58 5.12 -9.15
N SER A 467 23.47 5.61 -8.60
CA SER A 467 23.02 5.19 -7.26
C SER A 467 22.71 3.69 -7.17
N TRP A 468 22.39 3.02 -8.28
CA TRP A 468 22.10 1.58 -8.33
C TRP A 468 23.30 0.72 -8.73
N ALA A 469 24.34 1.30 -9.31
CA ALA A 469 25.52 0.57 -9.76
C ALA A 469 26.27 -0.11 -8.60
N ASP A 470 26.20 0.49 -7.40
CA ASP A 470 26.89 0.00 -6.19
C ASP A 470 26.07 -1.02 -5.38
N MET A 471 25.02 -1.61 -5.94
CA MET A 471 24.22 -2.62 -5.23
C MET A 471 25.01 -3.93 -5.07
N PRO A 472 25.37 -4.35 -3.84
CA PRO A 472 26.11 -5.59 -3.63
C PRO A 472 25.23 -6.78 -4.03
N GLU A 473 25.78 -7.65 -4.88
CA GLU A 473 25.22 -8.96 -5.26
C GLU A 473 23.86 -8.96 -5.97
N ALA A 474 23.30 -7.80 -6.28
CA ALA A 474 22.21 -7.66 -7.23
C ALA A 474 22.81 -7.54 -8.64
N THR A 475 22.38 -8.39 -9.56
CA THR A 475 22.89 -8.38 -10.93
C THR A 475 22.08 -7.39 -11.76
N ARG A 476 22.77 -6.54 -12.53
CA ARG A 476 22.10 -5.69 -13.51
C ARG A 476 21.67 -6.54 -14.70
N GLY A 477 20.38 -6.68 -14.90
CA GLY A 477 19.79 -7.29 -16.09
C GLY A 477 19.86 -6.36 -17.31
N PRO A 478 19.45 -6.85 -18.49
CA PRO A 478 19.41 -6.04 -19.70
C PRO A 478 18.41 -4.89 -19.55
N ASP A 479 18.69 -3.76 -20.20
CA ASP A 479 17.78 -2.62 -20.22
C ASP A 479 16.49 -3.00 -20.99
N ARG A 480 15.33 -2.62 -20.43
CA ARG A 480 14.01 -2.90 -20.98
C ARG A 480 13.71 -1.88 -22.07
N LYS A 481 13.39 -2.37 -23.27
CA LYS A 481 12.92 -1.51 -24.35
C LYS A 481 11.50 -1.02 -24.06
N GLU A 482 11.11 0.06 -24.71
CA GLU A 482 9.73 0.54 -24.67
C GLU A 482 8.76 -0.35 -25.45
N THR A 483 9.29 -1.26 -26.28
CA THR A 483 8.54 -2.27 -27.01
C THR A 483 7.97 -3.33 -26.08
N THR A 484 6.88 -3.98 -26.49
CA THR A 484 6.14 -5.02 -25.74
C THR A 484 6.95 -6.23 -25.27
N GLU A 485 8.18 -6.39 -25.76
CA GLU A 485 9.05 -7.51 -25.44
C GLU A 485 9.79 -7.23 -24.13
N TRP A 486 9.04 -7.23 -23.03
CA TRP A 486 9.60 -6.95 -21.70
C TRP A 486 10.10 -8.18 -20.96
N ALA A 487 9.91 -9.40 -21.49
CA ALA A 487 10.38 -10.62 -20.85
C ALA A 487 11.86 -10.88 -21.15
N THR A 488 12.64 -11.09 -20.11
CA THR A 488 13.98 -11.69 -20.23
C THR A 488 13.79 -13.20 -20.27
N PRO A 489 14.28 -13.93 -21.28
CA PRO A 489 14.20 -15.38 -21.26
C PRO A 489 14.92 -15.91 -20.02
N HIS A 490 14.18 -16.53 -19.10
CA HIS A 490 14.74 -17.07 -17.86
C HIS A 490 15.62 -18.27 -18.21
N PRO A 491 16.87 -18.39 -17.68
CA PRO A 491 17.78 -19.49 -18.04
C PRO A 491 17.24 -20.87 -17.67
N HIS A 492 16.25 -20.92 -16.78
CA HIS A 492 15.52 -22.14 -16.39
C HIS A 492 14.04 -22.09 -16.74
N ALA A 493 13.60 -21.17 -17.61
CA ALA A 493 12.20 -21.16 -18.08
C ALA A 493 11.82 -22.55 -18.60
N ASP A 494 12.71 -23.15 -19.38
CA ASP A 494 12.50 -24.46 -19.99
C ASP A 494 12.47 -25.58 -18.93
N ALA A 495 13.40 -25.57 -17.96
CA ALA A 495 13.40 -26.57 -16.88
C ALA A 495 12.17 -26.44 -15.95
N ILE A 496 11.69 -25.22 -15.72
CA ILE A 496 10.47 -24.96 -14.95
C ILE A 496 9.24 -25.37 -15.77
N ALA A 497 9.24 -25.10 -17.08
CA ALA A 497 8.17 -25.52 -17.98
C ALA A 497 8.09 -27.05 -18.05
N GLU A 498 9.21 -27.76 -18.18
CA GLU A 498 9.28 -29.23 -18.12
C GLU A 498 8.77 -29.78 -16.77
N HIS A 499 9.01 -29.06 -15.67
CA HIS A 499 8.54 -29.48 -14.34
C HIS A 499 7.06 -29.17 -14.08
N ASN A 500 6.54 -28.12 -14.73
CA ASN A 500 5.15 -27.67 -14.62
C ASN A 500 4.25 -28.24 -15.70
N GLU A 501 4.80 -28.87 -16.75
CA GLU A 501 4.01 -29.74 -17.60
C GLU A 501 3.31 -30.72 -16.67
N PRO A 502 1.96 -30.72 -16.62
CA PRO A 502 1.25 -31.62 -15.75
C PRO A 502 1.68 -33.00 -16.19
N LYS A 503 2.50 -33.66 -15.36
CA LYS A 503 2.83 -35.06 -15.57
C LYS A 503 1.50 -35.76 -15.54
N VAL A 504 0.95 -36.03 -16.72
CA VAL A 504 -0.26 -36.80 -16.88
C VAL A 504 0.10 -38.11 -16.20
N PRO A 505 -0.49 -38.43 -15.04
CA PRO A 505 -0.09 -39.62 -14.31
C PRO A 505 -0.24 -40.79 -15.28
N GLU A 506 0.81 -41.58 -15.46
CA GLU A 506 0.82 -42.71 -16.41
C GLU A 506 -0.34 -43.70 -16.15
N ASN A 507 -0.98 -43.61 -14.97
CA ASN A 507 -2.26 -44.24 -14.67
C ASN A 507 -3.12 -43.35 -13.75
N PRO A 508 -4.00 -42.48 -14.27
CA PRO A 508 -4.89 -41.66 -13.42
C PRO A 508 -5.79 -42.53 -12.54
N GLY A 509 -6.14 -43.74 -12.99
CA GLY A 509 -6.94 -44.67 -12.20
C GLY A 509 -6.26 -45.14 -10.92
N ARG A 510 -4.93 -45.32 -10.91
CA ARG A 510 -4.23 -45.91 -9.77
C ARG A 510 -4.02 -44.92 -8.63
N ASP A 511 -3.72 -43.66 -8.96
CA ASP A 511 -3.54 -42.61 -7.96
C ASP A 511 -4.88 -42.21 -7.33
N ILE A 512 -5.96 -42.16 -8.12
CA ILE A 512 -7.32 -41.94 -7.59
C ILE A 512 -7.75 -43.08 -6.66
N ILE A 513 -7.40 -44.34 -6.97
CA ILE A 513 -7.67 -45.49 -6.10
C ILE A 513 -6.85 -45.39 -4.81
N MET A 514 -5.55 -45.10 -4.90
CA MET A 514 -4.67 -44.95 -3.72
C MET A 514 -5.09 -43.79 -2.82
N GLU A 515 -5.55 -42.67 -3.39
CA GLU A 515 -6.03 -41.52 -2.64
C GLU A 515 -7.39 -41.78 -2.00
N LYS A 516 -8.29 -42.53 -2.67
CA LYS A 516 -9.52 -43.07 -2.07
C LYS A 516 -9.22 -44.03 -0.93
N GLU A 517 -8.25 -44.92 -1.08
CA GLU A 517 -7.84 -45.87 -0.03
C GLU A 517 -7.21 -45.15 1.16
N ARG A 518 -6.34 -44.15 0.95
CA ARG A 518 -5.81 -43.30 2.02
C ARG A 518 -6.90 -42.51 2.73
N SER A 519 -7.83 -41.93 1.98
CA SER A 519 -8.98 -41.21 2.53
C SER A 519 -9.86 -42.13 3.36
N ARG A 520 -10.11 -43.35 2.89
CA ARG A 520 -10.87 -44.38 3.61
C ARG A 520 -10.14 -44.84 4.87
N ALA A 521 -8.83 -45.05 4.80
CA ALA A 521 -8.01 -45.42 5.95
C ALA A 521 -8.00 -44.33 7.03
N ASN A 522 -7.86 -43.06 6.63
CA ASN A 522 -7.92 -41.91 7.53
C ASN A 522 -9.31 -41.74 8.16
N TRP A 523 -10.37 -42.00 7.40
CA TRP A 523 -11.75 -42.00 7.91
C TRP A 523 -11.97 -43.09 8.96
N LEU A 524 -11.53 -44.32 8.70
CA LEU A 524 -11.60 -45.44 9.66
C LEU A 524 -10.79 -45.16 10.93
N LEU A 525 -9.60 -44.55 10.80
CA LEU A 525 -8.79 -44.12 11.95
C LEU A 525 -9.47 -43.03 12.78
N SER A 526 -10.19 -42.11 12.13
CA SER A 526 -10.99 -41.09 12.79
C SER A 526 -12.15 -41.70 13.56
N GLU A 527 -12.88 -42.64 12.94
CA GLU A 527 -14.02 -43.34 13.54
C GLU A 527 -13.57 -44.13 14.77
N LYS A 528 -12.48 -44.89 14.66
CA LYS A 528 -11.91 -45.63 15.78
C LYS A 528 -11.47 -44.73 16.95
N LYS A 529 -10.90 -43.56 16.68
CA LYS A 529 -10.57 -42.57 17.72
C LYS A 529 -11.82 -41.99 18.40
N GLN A 530 -12.92 -41.82 17.67
CA GLN A 530 -14.19 -41.39 18.24
C GLN A 530 -14.79 -42.49 19.13
N GLU A 531 -14.74 -43.75 18.69
CA GLU A 531 -15.16 -44.90 19.49
C GLU A 531 -14.33 -45.04 20.77
N GLU A 532 -12.99 -44.94 20.68
CA GLU A 532 -12.10 -44.97 21.86
C GLU A 532 -12.39 -43.81 22.82
N SER A 533 -12.62 -42.59 22.30
CA SER A 533 -13.02 -41.44 23.11
C SER A 533 -14.39 -41.64 23.77
N PHE A 534 -15.33 -42.25 23.07
CA PHE A 534 -16.67 -42.54 23.58
C PHE A 534 -16.64 -43.63 24.66
N MET A 535 -15.89 -44.71 24.42
CA MET A 535 -15.67 -45.78 25.39
C MET A 535 -14.94 -45.27 26.62
N SER A 536 -13.95 -44.39 26.47
CA SER A 536 -13.27 -43.74 27.60
C SER A 536 -14.21 -42.88 28.45
N GLN A 537 -15.18 -42.20 27.83
CA GLN A 537 -16.21 -41.43 28.56
C GLN A 537 -17.18 -42.35 29.31
N LEU A 538 -17.49 -43.53 28.76
CA LEU A 538 -18.33 -44.53 29.42
C LEU A 538 -17.61 -45.21 30.59
N THR A 539 -16.31 -45.51 30.46
CA THR A 539 -15.53 -46.16 31.52
C THR A 539 -15.13 -45.21 32.64
N ASN A 540 -14.97 -43.92 32.34
CA ASN A 540 -14.64 -42.89 33.35
C ASN A 540 -15.90 -42.22 33.96
N GLY A 541 -17.10 -42.66 33.57
CA GLY A 541 -18.38 -42.21 34.13
C GLY A 541 -18.77 -43.00 35.38
N GLY A 542 -18.01 -42.90 36.46
CA GLY A 542 -18.29 -43.62 37.70
C GLY A 542 -17.46 -43.13 38.88
N GLY A 543 -17.75 -41.93 39.36
CA GLY A 543 -17.09 -41.35 40.53
C GLY A 543 -17.69 -39.99 40.88
N PHE A 544 -18.94 -40.00 41.32
CA PHE A 544 -19.52 -38.85 42.02
C PHE A 544 -18.94 -38.86 43.44
N ASP A 545 -17.72 -38.35 43.60
CA ASP A 545 -17.09 -38.16 44.92
C ASP A 545 -17.70 -36.93 45.60
N GLU A 546 -18.83 -37.16 46.27
CA GLU A 546 -19.20 -36.40 47.46
C GLU A 546 -18.23 -36.77 48.57
N ASN A 547 -17.09 -36.08 48.67
CA ASN A 547 -16.36 -35.81 49.93
C ASN A 547 -15.03 -35.13 49.63
N LEU A 548 -14.96 -33.80 49.78
CA LEU A 548 -13.72 -33.09 50.13
C LEU A 548 -14.03 -31.68 50.64
N ALA A 549 -14.72 -31.64 51.78
CA ALA A 549 -14.46 -30.60 52.77
C ALA A 549 -13.18 -31.00 53.51
N GLY A 550 -12.05 -30.35 53.23
CA GLY A 550 -10.77 -30.74 53.83
C GLY A 550 -9.63 -29.80 53.49
N THR A 551 -9.54 -28.69 54.24
CA THR A 551 -8.30 -28.01 54.66
C THR A 551 -7.02 -28.26 53.84
N HIS A 552 -6.70 -27.34 52.93
CA HIS A 552 -5.31 -27.19 52.48
C HIS A 552 -4.51 -26.40 53.52
N ARG A 553 -3.73 -27.13 54.32
CA ARG A 553 -2.57 -26.60 55.06
C ARG A 553 -1.55 -26.07 54.05
N PHE A 554 -1.14 -24.82 54.26
CA PHE A 554 0.09 -24.25 53.73
C PHE A 554 1.28 -25.07 54.25
N VAL A 555 2.11 -25.60 53.34
CA VAL A 555 3.47 -26.05 53.64
C VAL A 555 4.42 -25.06 52.98
N PRO A 556 5.25 -24.32 53.74
CA PRO A 556 6.28 -23.49 53.16
C PRO A 556 7.39 -24.39 52.58
N ARG A 557 7.79 -24.10 51.35
CA ARG A 557 8.90 -24.79 50.70
C ARG A 557 10.16 -23.97 50.97
N ASP A 558 10.85 -24.32 52.04
CA ASP A 558 12.25 -23.96 52.25
C ASP A 558 13.10 -24.71 51.22
N GLN A 559 13.83 -23.99 50.38
CA GLN A 559 15.11 -24.45 49.84
C GLN A 559 16.07 -23.26 49.65
N PRO A 560 17.38 -23.51 49.82
CA PRO A 560 18.35 -22.49 50.24
C PRO A 560 19.01 -21.73 49.09
N ASP A 561 19.59 -20.60 49.49
CA ASP A 561 20.35 -19.60 48.76
C ASP A 561 21.33 -20.14 47.72
N ALA A 562 21.08 -19.78 46.46
CA ALA A 562 22.11 -19.75 45.42
C ALA A 562 22.76 -18.36 45.42
N VAL A 563 23.99 -18.32 45.93
CA VAL A 563 24.91 -17.18 45.92
C VAL A 563 25.20 -16.76 44.48
N PHE A 564 24.74 -15.57 44.09
CA PHE A 564 25.22 -14.92 42.87
C PHE A 564 26.48 -14.08 43.19
N PRO A 565 27.57 -14.24 42.44
CA PRO A 565 28.75 -13.40 42.63
C PRO A 565 28.47 -11.96 42.15
N SER A 566 28.89 -11.05 43.00
CA SER A 566 28.90 -9.60 42.88
C SER A 566 29.71 -9.06 41.70
N SER A 567 29.13 -8.06 41.02
CA SER A 567 29.76 -6.90 40.39
C SER A 567 30.70 -7.08 39.17
N PRO A 568 30.44 -6.35 38.07
CA PRO A 568 31.51 -5.81 37.23
C PRO A 568 31.85 -4.36 37.63
N PRO A 569 33.11 -3.92 37.41
CA PRO A 569 33.61 -2.63 37.88
C PRO A 569 33.06 -1.45 37.08
N ALA A 570 32.78 -0.38 37.82
CA ALA A 570 32.62 0.97 37.28
C ALA A 570 33.96 1.44 36.72
N ASP A 571 33.96 1.94 35.48
CA ASP A 571 34.71 3.12 35.04
C ASP A 571 34.48 3.36 33.54
N PHE A 572 33.55 4.25 33.21
CA PHE A 572 33.55 4.94 31.92
C PHE A 572 33.29 6.44 32.16
N PRO A 573 34.16 7.34 31.67
CA PRO A 573 33.99 8.76 31.87
C PRO A 573 32.79 9.29 31.08
N ARG A 574 31.87 9.96 31.79
CA ARG A 574 30.76 10.72 31.18
C ARG A 574 31.33 11.87 30.34
N ALA A 575 31.06 11.85 29.04
CA ALA A 575 31.19 13.03 28.19
C ALA A 575 30.13 14.10 28.61
N PRO A 576 30.47 15.41 28.57
CA PRO A 576 29.53 16.46 28.92
C PRO A 576 28.45 16.61 27.84
N ALA A 577 27.19 16.61 28.25
CA ALA A 577 26.05 16.89 27.39
C ALA A 577 26.07 18.37 26.93
N PRO A 578 25.79 18.67 25.65
CA PRO A 578 25.66 20.05 25.20
C PRO A 578 24.34 20.66 25.70
N HIS A 579 24.45 21.81 26.35
CA HIS A 579 23.33 22.70 26.65
C HIS A 579 22.69 23.20 25.35
N LEU A 580 21.53 22.65 25.00
CA LEU A 580 20.62 23.28 24.04
C LEU A 580 19.50 23.98 24.82
N ALA A 581 19.61 25.30 24.87
CA ALA A 581 18.52 26.20 25.21
C ALA A 581 17.35 25.92 24.26
N ARG A 582 16.21 25.52 24.84
CA ARG A 582 14.92 25.47 24.15
C ARG A 582 14.13 26.67 24.62
N ASP A 583 14.08 27.69 23.80
CA ASP A 583 13.00 28.68 23.84
C ASP A 583 11.70 27.96 23.47
N ARG A 584 10.77 27.94 24.42
CA ARG A 584 9.40 27.49 24.27
C ARG A 584 8.53 28.73 24.22
N ASP A 585 8.20 29.17 23.02
CA ASP A 585 6.99 29.95 22.82
C ASP A 585 5.88 29.00 22.38
N ALA A 586 4.88 28.95 23.25
CA ALA A 586 3.62 28.27 23.07
C ALA A 586 2.66 29.23 22.39
N ASP A 587 1.98 28.81 21.32
CA ASP A 587 0.72 29.41 20.93
C ASP A 587 -0.30 28.37 20.46
N SER A 588 -1.38 28.38 21.26
CA SER A 588 -2.77 28.02 21.08
C SER A 588 -3.31 27.51 19.73
N ALA A 589 -3.95 26.33 19.84
CA ALA A 589 -5.37 26.07 19.55
C ALA A 589 -6.11 26.89 18.48
N SER A 590 -6.64 26.19 17.46
CA SER A 590 -7.97 26.48 16.91
C SER A 590 -8.69 25.18 16.52
N SER A 591 -9.66 24.82 17.36
CA SER A 591 -10.65 23.77 17.11
C SER A 591 -11.91 24.44 16.55
N SER A 592 -12.25 24.15 15.29
CA SER A 592 -13.51 24.60 14.69
C SER A 592 -14.63 23.62 15.01
N SER A 593 -15.46 24.02 15.98
CA SER A 593 -16.75 23.42 16.30
C SER A 593 -17.78 23.77 15.22
N ARG A 594 -18.48 22.76 14.70
CA ARG A 594 -19.68 22.91 13.87
C ARG A 594 -20.88 23.22 14.75
N PRO A 595 -21.79 24.15 14.37
CA PRO A 595 -23.07 24.28 15.05
C PRO A 595 -24.08 23.27 14.49
N SER A 596 -24.69 22.50 15.39
CA SER A 596 -25.93 21.75 15.14
C SER A 596 -27.12 22.71 15.20
N GLN A 597 -27.85 22.83 14.10
CA GLN A 597 -29.15 23.51 14.07
C GLN A 597 -30.28 22.49 14.21
N ARG A 598 -31.28 22.97 14.96
CA ARG A 598 -32.41 22.27 15.59
C ARG A 598 -33.39 21.59 14.65
N ASP A 599 -33.99 20.58 15.26
CA ASP A 599 -35.26 19.94 14.97
C ASP A 599 -36.39 20.93 14.64
N ARG A 600 -37.14 20.62 13.58
CA ARG A 600 -38.55 20.96 13.45
C ARG A 600 -39.31 19.73 12.98
N GLU A 601 -40.20 19.30 13.85
CA GLU A 601 -41.25 18.31 13.64
C GLU A 601 -42.15 18.70 12.46
N ARG A 602 -42.55 17.72 11.62
CA ARG A 602 -43.85 17.66 10.91
C ARG A 602 -44.10 16.25 10.34
N PRO A 603 -45.38 15.89 10.11
CA PRO A 603 -45.90 14.54 10.34
C PRO A 603 -45.85 13.62 9.11
N LEU A 604 -46.08 12.34 9.42
CA LEU A 604 -46.22 11.21 8.52
C LEU A 604 -47.32 11.43 7.47
N ASP A 605 -46.95 11.33 6.20
CA ASP A 605 -47.81 10.73 5.19
C ASP A 605 -46.96 10.02 4.13
N ARG A 606 -47.25 8.74 3.92
CA ARG A 606 -46.50 7.81 3.07
C ARG A 606 -47.19 7.71 1.71
N THR A 607 -46.51 8.16 0.66
CA THR A 607 -46.71 7.66 -0.71
C THR A 607 -45.35 7.42 -1.36
N PRO A 608 -45.14 6.31 -2.08
CA PRO A 608 -43.84 5.98 -2.66
C PRO A 608 -43.54 6.86 -3.88
N PHE A 609 -42.46 7.65 -3.80
CA PHE A 609 -41.88 8.30 -4.98
C PHE A 609 -41.17 7.26 -5.87
N PRO A 610 -41.31 7.35 -7.21
CA PRO A 610 -40.55 6.51 -8.14
C PRO A 610 -39.04 6.85 -8.08
N PRO A 611 -38.16 5.93 -8.52
CA PRO A 611 -36.72 6.12 -8.49
C PRO A 611 -36.30 7.33 -9.36
N ARG A 612 -35.41 8.17 -8.81
CA ARG A 612 -34.79 9.28 -9.53
C ARG A 612 -34.01 8.74 -10.74
N PRO A 613 -34.19 9.30 -11.95
CA PRO A 613 -33.31 8.98 -13.07
C PRO A 613 -31.88 9.44 -12.76
N GLN A 614 -30.92 8.59 -13.12
CA GLN A 614 -29.49 8.91 -13.12
C GLN A 614 -29.28 10.18 -13.95
N ARG A 615 -28.64 11.18 -13.34
CA ARG A 615 -28.23 12.41 -14.03
C ARG A 615 -27.14 12.05 -15.04
N PHE A 616 -27.55 11.88 -16.29
CA PHE A 616 -26.68 11.97 -17.47
C PHE A 616 -26.48 13.44 -17.86
N ASP A 617 -25.23 13.76 -18.18
CA ASP A 617 -24.68 14.83 -19.02
C ASP A 617 -25.37 16.20 -19.08
N ARG A 618 -24.72 17.19 -18.47
CA ARG A 618 -25.03 18.62 -18.65
C ARG A 618 -23.95 19.44 -19.36
N ASP A 619 -22.89 18.80 -19.88
CA ASP A 619 -21.76 19.51 -20.50
C ASP A 619 -21.71 19.42 -22.03
N ARG A 620 -22.86 19.17 -22.70
CA ARG A 620 -22.96 19.09 -24.17
C ARG A 620 -23.85 20.18 -24.80
N ALA A 621 -23.83 21.38 -24.23
CA ALA A 621 -24.53 22.55 -24.78
C ALA A 621 -23.63 23.79 -24.73
N TYR A 622 -22.52 23.74 -25.46
CA TYR A 622 -21.85 24.90 -26.05
C TYR A 622 -21.18 24.42 -27.34
N GLN A 623 -22.01 24.27 -28.37
CA GLN A 623 -21.64 24.32 -29.78
C GLN A 623 -22.51 25.41 -30.42
#